data_AF-A0A6J1R3G0-F1
#
_entry.id   AF-A0A6J1R3G0-F1
#
_cell.length_a   1.000
_cell.length_b   1.000
_cell.length_c   1.000
_cell.angle_alpha   90.00
_cell.angle_beta   90.00
_cell.angle_gamma   90.00
#
_symmetry.space_group_name_H-M   'P 1'
#
loop_
_entity.id
_entity.type
_entity.pdbx_description
1 polymer ?
#
loop_
_entity_poly.entity_id
_entity_poly.type
_entity_poly.pdbx_seq_one_letter_code
_entity_poly.pdbx_strand_id
1 'polypeptide(L)'
;MEAASGREQIQWSFNPPSAPHFGGLWEAGVEATKTHLKRVVGAQILTVEEFSTLLAQVESILNSRPLCPTSSDPHDLGVLSPGHFITLEPLVAVTYSDLDPVPIGRLDRWQLVQHMHQQFWKRWHEEYLHTLQQRPKWLKPADAISKGTLVLLKTENAPPLAWRRGRVEELHPGRGRVARVATVRTADGLLSRPLVKLCPLPMDGSPEGLAQT
;
A
#
# COMPACT_ATOMS: atom_id res chain seq x y z
N MET A 1 24.24 10.98 -21.43
CA MET A 1 24.03 9.63 -20.86
C MET A 1 25.33 8.84 -20.83
N GLU A 2 26.02 8.63 -21.95
CA GLU A 2 27.28 7.85 -21.98
C GLU A 2 28.40 8.40 -21.08
N ALA A 3 28.59 9.72 -21.05
CA ALA A 3 29.63 10.35 -20.22
C ALA A 3 29.42 10.17 -18.70
N ALA A 4 28.16 10.07 -18.24
CA ALA A 4 27.84 9.76 -16.84
C ALA A 4 27.93 8.25 -16.58
N SER A 5 27.45 7.44 -17.54
CA SER A 5 27.46 5.98 -17.48
C SER A 5 28.86 5.39 -17.34
N GLY A 6 29.83 5.93 -18.07
CA GLY A 6 31.22 5.46 -18.03
C GLY A 6 31.96 5.81 -16.74
N ARG A 7 31.52 6.87 -16.03
CA ARG A 7 32.10 7.27 -14.73
C ARG A 7 31.52 6.46 -13.57
N GLU A 8 30.22 6.19 -13.62
CA GLU A 8 29.47 5.51 -12.54
C GLU A 8 29.30 3.99 -12.78
N GLN A 9 29.97 3.42 -13.79
CA GLN A 9 29.89 2.01 -14.17
C GLN A 9 28.44 1.49 -14.37
N ILE A 10 27.57 2.35 -14.91
CA ILE A 10 26.16 1.99 -15.15
C ILE A 10 26.06 1.15 -16.43
N GLN A 11 25.45 -0.04 -16.32
CA GLN A 11 25.09 -0.86 -17.47
C GLN A 11 23.62 -0.61 -17.85
N TRP A 12 23.38 -0.16 -19.08
CA TRP A 12 22.04 0.05 -19.59
C TRP A 12 21.44 -1.26 -20.10
N SER A 13 20.23 -1.57 -19.64
CA SER A 13 19.39 -2.65 -20.18
C SER A 13 18.13 -2.02 -20.74
N PHE A 14 17.77 -2.38 -21.98
CA PHE A 14 16.59 -1.85 -22.66
C PHE A 14 15.60 -2.96 -22.92
N ASN A 15 14.32 -2.65 -22.76
CA ASN A 15 13.26 -3.56 -23.19
C ASN A 15 13.33 -3.75 -24.71
N PRO A 16 13.04 -4.96 -25.22
CA PRO A 16 12.91 -5.18 -26.64
C PRO A 16 11.91 -4.18 -27.26
N PRO A 17 12.14 -3.72 -28.50
CA PRO A 17 11.18 -2.87 -29.21
C PRO A 17 9.79 -3.52 -29.25
N SER A 18 8.73 -2.74 -29.04
CA SER A 18 7.34 -3.21 -29.01
C SER A 18 7.00 -4.23 -27.93
N ALA A 19 7.79 -4.32 -26.85
CA ALA A 19 7.54 -5.20 -25.71
C ALA A 19 7.20 -4.43 -24.41
N PRO A 20 6.12 -3.62 -24.38
CA PRO A 20 5.76 -2.82 -23.19
C PRO A 20 5.45 -3.68 -21.96
N HIS A 21 5.05 -4.94 -22.15
CA HIS A 21 4.82 -5.88 -21.05
C HIS A 21 6.07 -6.16 -20.21
N PHE A 22 7.28 -5.99 -20.75
CA PHE A 22 8.51 -6.06 -19.96
C PHE A 22 8.59 -4.96 -18.89
N GLY A 23 7.81 -3.89 -19.06
CA GLY A 23 7.69 -2.78 -18.12
C GLY A 23 6.41 -2.69 -17.32
N GLY A 24 5.54 -3.70 -17.39
CA GLY A 24 4.20 -3.64 -16.83
C GLY A 24 4.16 -3.22 -15.36
N LEU A 25 5.08 -3.74 -14.53
CA LEU A 25 5.14 -3.42 -13.10
C LEU A 25 5.38 -1.93 -12.80
N TRP A 26 6.37 -1.32 -13.44
CA TRP A 26 6.65 0.10 -13.21
C TRP A 26 5.68 1.01 -13.96
N GLU A 27 5.20 0.60 -15.14
CA GLU A 27 4.17 1.34 -15.89
C GLU A 27 2.86 1.42 -15.11
N ALA A 28 2.41 0.30 -14.52
CA ALA A 28 1.23 0.27 -13.65
C ALA A 28 1.41 1.17 -12.41
N GLY A 29 2.58 1.14 -11.79
CA GLY A 29 2.90 2.04 -10.66
C GLY A 29 2.86 3.52 -11.06
N VAL A 30 3.41 3.87 -12.22
CA VAL A 30 3.38 5.24 -12.77
C VAL A 30 1.95 5.66 -13.12
N GLU A 31 1.15 4.77 -13.70
CA GLU A 31 -0.25 5.04 -14.04
C GLU A 31 -1.09 5.30 -12.79
N ALA A 32 -1.00 4.45 -11.76
CA ALA A 32 -1.72 4.63 -10.50
C ALA A 32 -1.33 5.95 -9.83
N THR A 33 -0.03 6.25 -9.78
CA THR A 33 0.50 7.50 -9.21
C THR A 33 -0.08 8.72 -9.92
N LYS A 34 0.02 8.78 -11.26
CA LYS A 34 -0.49 9.90 -12.06
C LYS A 34 -2.00 10.04 -11.94
N THR A 35 -2.72 8.92 -11.92
CA THR A 35 -4.18 8.91 -11.82
C THR A 35 -4.65 9.51 -10.50
N HIS A 36 -4.07 9.09 -9.38
CA HIS A 36 -4.43 9.64 -8.06
C HIS A 36 -3.97 11.08 -7.91
N LEU A 37 -2.74 11.41 -8.33
CA LEU A 37 -2.21 12.76 -8.25
C LEU A 37 -3.09 13.75 -9.01
N LYS A 38 -3.50 13.41 -10.25
CA LYS A 38 -4.41 14.25 -11.05
C LYS A 38 -5.75 14.47 -10.36
N ARG A 39 -6.31 13.43 -9.73
CA ARG A 39 -7.60 13.52 -9.02
C ARG A 39 -7.51 14.35 -7.74
N VAL A 40 -6.38 14.29 -7.06
CA VAL A 40 -6.14 14.96 -5.78
C VAL A 40 -5.81 16.44 -5.99
N VAL A 41 -4.94 16.76 -6.95
CA VAL A 41 -4.60 18.15 -7.29
C VAL A 41 -5.80 18.85 -7.94
N GLY A 42 -6.51 18.16 -8.82
CA GLY A 42 -7.71 18.69 -9.47
C GLY A 42 -7.42 19.99 -10.23
N ALA A 43 -8.14 21.06 -9.89
CA ALA A 43 -8.00 22.39 -10.49
C ALA A 43 -7.07 23.33 -9.70
N GLN A 44 -6.43 22.86 -8.62
CA GLN A 44 -5.58 23.70 -7.80
C GLN A 44 -4.27 24.03 -8.52
N ILE A 45 -3.83 25.28 -8.41
CA ILE A 45 -2.53 25.73 -8.91
C ILE A 45 -1.53 25.61 -7.77
N LEU A 46 -0.48 24.82 -7.98
CA LEU A 46 0.62 24.62 -7.03
C LEU A 46 1.88 25.32 -7.54
N THR A 47 2.67 25.86 -6.62
CA THR A 47 4.04 26.28 -6.92
C THR A 47 4.94 25.06 -7.12
N VAL A 48 6.15 25.29 -7.61
CA VAL A 48 7.16 24.23 -7.79
C VAL A 48 7.49 23.57 -6.45
N GLU A 49 7.62 24.35 -5.39
CA GLU A 49 7.95 23.90 -4.05
C GLU A 49 6.82 23.04 -3.46
N GLU A 50 5.58 23.49 -3.61
CA GLU A 50 4.41 22.75 -3.12
C GLU A 50 4.22 21.44 -3.87
N PHE A 51 4.37 21.47 -5.20
CA PHE A 51 4.25 20.26 -6.02
C PHE A 51 5.40 19.28 -5.72
N SER A 52 6.62 19.76 -5.56
CA SER A 52 7.77 18.91 -5.20
C SER A 52 7.61 18.30 -3.82
N THR A 53 7.09 19.07 -2.86
CA THR A 53 6.76 18.58 -1.52
C THR A 53 5.71 17.49 -1.58
N LEU A 54 4.61 17.73 -2.32
CA LEU A 54 3.55 16.74 -2.50
C LEU A 54 4.09 15.46 -3.16
N LEU A 55 4.94 15.58 -4.18
CA LEU A 55 5.55 14.42 -4.84
C LEU A 55 6.42 13.59 -3.89
N ALA A 56 7.26 14.23 -3.07
CA ALA A 56 8.06 13.52 -2.08
C ALA A 56 7.19 12.80 -1.03
N GLN A 57 6.08 13.42 -0.62
CA GLN A 57 5.10 12.78 0.27
C GLN A 57 4.37 11.61 -0.40
N VAL A 58 4.03 11.75 -1.68
CA VAL A 58 3.44 10.65 -2.47
C VAL A 58 4.43 9.49 -2.63
N GLU A 59 5.69 9.78 -2.91
CA GLU A 59 6.75 8.77 -2.98
C GLU A 59 6.84 7.97 -1.68
N SER A 60 6.82 8.65 -0.52
CA SER A 60 6.88 7.98 0.77
C SER A 60 5.65 7.09 1.02
N ILE A 61 4.45 7.53 0.62
CA ILE A 61 3.24 6.69 0.65
C ILE A 61 3.45 5.42 -0.17
N LEU A 62 3.89 5.53 -1.43
CA LEU A 62 4.03 4.39 -2.33
C LEU A 62 5.10 3.40 -1.84
N ASN A 63 6.18 3.92 -1.26
CA ASN A 63 7.27 3.13 -0.69
C ASN A 63 6.96 2.57 0.70
N SER A 64 5.94 3.08 1.39
CA SER A 64 5.48 2.51 2.66
C SER A 64 4.64 1.24 2.51
N ARG A 65 4.20 0.90 1.29
CA ARG A 65 3.28 -0.23 1.06
C ARG A 65 3.87 -1.54 1.62
N PRO A 66 3.14 -2.28 2.46
CA PRO A 66 3.56 -3.59 2.92
C PRO A 66 3.76 -4.54 1.74
N LEU A 67 4.70 -5.47 1.81
CA LEU A 67 4.94 -6.49 0.77
C LEU A 67 4.68 -7.87 1.35
N CYS A 68 5.37 -8.19 2.43
CA CYS A 68 5.29 -9.48 3.12
C CYS A 68 5.65 -9.28 4.61
N PRO A 69 5.34 -10.26 5.49
CA PRO A 69 5.84 -10.25 6.86
C PRO A 69 7.38 -10.27 6.91
N THR A 70 7.94 -9.57 7.89
CA THR A 70 9.40 -9.56 8.11
C THR A 70 9.91 -10.83 8.81
N SER A 71 9.04 -11.49 9.57
CA SER A 71 9.39 -12.63 10.42
C SER A 71 8.30 -13.69 10.46
N SER A 72 8.71 -14.93 10.74
CA SER A 72 7.82 -16.05 11.03
C SER A 72 7.31 -16.05 12.49
N ASP A 73 7.82 -15.19 13.37
CA ASP A 73 7.37 -15.09 14.76
C ASP A 73 5.88 -14.68 14.80
N PRO A 74 4.99 -15.50 15.42
CA PRO A 74 3.57 -15.19 15.56
C PRO A 74 3.26 -13.89 16.31
N HIS A 75 4.17 -13.38 17.14
CA HIS A 75 4.00 -12.15 17.90
C HIS A 75 4.49 -10.91 17.15
N ASP A 76 5.33 -11.11 16.14
CA ASP A 76 5.79 -10.02 15.28
C ASP A 76 4.71 -9.66 14.25
N LEU A 77 4.38 -8.38 14.18
CA LEU A 77 3.48 -7.81 13.18
C LEU A 77 4.25 -7.02 12.10
N GLY A 78 5.59 -7.06 12.13
CA GLY A 78 6.51 -6.45 11.18
C GLY A 78 6.19 -6.80 9.73
N VAL A 79 6.32 -5.81 8.85
CA VAL A 79 6.16 -5.97 7.41
C VAL A 79 7.33 -5.34 6.69
N LEU A 80 7.82 -6.02 5.65
CA LEU A 80 8.73 -5.44 4.68
C LEU A 80 7.96 -4.49 3.76
N SER A 81 8.60 -3.39 3.38
CA SER A 81 8.10 -2.44 2.39
C SER A 81 9.24 -2.04 1.47
N PRO A 82 8.96 -1.48 0.27
CA PRO A 82 10.00 -0.95 -0.60
C PRO A 82 10.92 0.05 0.10
N GLY A 83 10.36 0.89 0.98
CA GLY A 83 11.11 1.88 1.75
C GLY A 83 12.21 1.28 2.63
N HIS A 84 12.02 0.05 3.14
CA HIS A 84 13.06 -0.64 3.91
C HIS A 84 14.30 -0.95 3.05
N PHE A 85 14.16 -1.20 1.75
CA PHE A 85 15.32 -1.43 0.88
C PHE A 85 16.08 -0.15 0.55
N ILE A 86 15.40 1.01 0.64
CA ILE A 86 15.98 2.31 0.30
C ILE A 86 16.65 2.94 1.53
N THR A 87 15.98 2.87 2.68
CA THR A 87 16.37 3.60 3.91
C THR A 87 16.84 2.67 5.03
N LEU A 88 16.69 1.35 4.87
CA LEU A 88 16.97 0.33 5.90
C LEU A 88 16.10 0.42 7.15
N GLU A 89 15.08 1.28 7.15
CA GLU A 89 14.12 1.45 8.24
C GLU A 89 12.69 1.69 7.72
N PRO A 90 11.65 1.57 8.56
CA PRO A 90 10.30 1.93 8.15
C PRO A 90 10.17 3.44 7.90
N LEU A 91 9.54 3.81 6.77
CA LEU A 91 9.21 5.20 6.50
C LEU A 91 8.17 5.72 7.50
N VAL A 92 8.39 6.92 8.03
CA VAL A 92 7.47 7.60 8.94
C VAL A 92 6.99 8.92 8.35
N ALA A 93 5.74 9.27 8.66
CA ALA A 93 5.17 10.57 8.31
C ALA A 93 4.76 11.32 9.58
N VAL A 94 4.91 12.63 9.55
CA VAL A 94 4.35 13.51 10.57
C VAL A 94 2.83 13.38 10.52
N THR A 95 2.22 13.20 11.69
CA THR A 95 0.76 13.16 11.80
C THR A 95 0.21 14.58 11.77
N TYR A 96 -0.78 14.81 10.90
CA TYR A 96 -1.51 16.07 10.82
C TYR A 96 -2.95 15.84 11.27
N SER A 97 -3.63 16.91 11.68
CA SER A 97 -5.07 16.88 11.89
C SER A 97 -5.78 16.46 10.59
N ASP A 98 -6.90 15.77 10.74
CA ASP A 98 -7.76 15.42 9.60
C ASP A 98 -8.32 16.71 8.99
N LEU A 99 -7.95 16.98 7.73
CA LEU A 99 -8.34 18.18 7.01
C LEU A 99 -9.58 17.96 6.13
N ASP A 100 -10.10 16.75 6.03
CA ASP A 100 -11.33 16.45 5.28
C ASP A 100 -12.54 17.29 5.68
N PRO A 101 -12.78 17.60 6.98
CA PRO A 101 -13.92 18.43 7.37
C PRO A 101 -13.78 19.90 6.98
N VAL A 102 -12.59 20.33 6.57
CA VAL A 102 -12.28 21.74 6.28
C VAL A 102 -12.47 22.00 4.78
N PRO A 103 -13.38 22.92 4.38
CA PRO A 103 -13.52 23.35 3.00
C PRO A 103 -12.20 23.87 2.43
N ILE A 104 -11.88 23.46 1.21
CA ILE A 104 -10.61 23.80 0.53
C ILE A 104 -10.30 25.30 0.56
N GLY A 105 -11.32 26.15 0.37
CA GLY A 105 -11.15 27.61 0.39
C GLY A 105 -10.78 28.22 1.75
N ARG A 106 -10.76 27.42 2.83
CA ARG A 106 -10.31 27.83 4.16
C ARG A 106 -8.94 27.24 4.54
N LEU A 107 -8.35 26.43 3.67
CA LEU A 107 -7.01 25.88 3.90
C LEU A 107 -5.97 26.94 3.54
N ASP A 108 -4.97 27.11 4.39
CA ASP A 108 -3.74 27.79 3.98
C ASP A 108 -2.96 26.92 2.96
N ARG A 109 -1.87 27.46 2.41
CA ARG A 109 -1.08 26.77 1.38
C ARG A 109 -0.47 25.45 1.88
N TRP A 110 -0.01 25.44 3.12
CA TRP A 110 0.57 24.23 3.72
C TRP A 110 -0.51 23.17 3.96
N GLN A 111 -1.63 23.58 4.55
CA GLN A 111 -2.80 22.74 4.78
C GLN A 111 -3.38 22.19 3.48
N LEU A 112 -3.35 22.97 2.38
CA LEU A 112 -3.77 22.50 1.07
C LEU A 112 -2.91 21.31 0.61
N VAL A 113 -1.58 21.40 0.73
CA VAL A 113 -0.66 20.30 0.40
C VAL A 113 -0.88 19.10 1.32
N GLN A 114 -1.05 19.33 2.62
CA GLN A 114 -1.32 18.23 3.56
C GLN A 114 -2.68 17.55 3.31
N HIS A 115 -3.70 18.33 2.94
CA HIS A 115 -5.00 17.79 2.55
C HIS A 115 -4.87 16.94 1.28
N MET A 116 -4.12 17.40 0.28
CA MET A 116 -3.83 16.60 -0.91
C MET A 116 -3.10 15.29 -0.57
N HIS A 117 -2.08 15.35 0.28
CA HIS A 117 -1.36 14.18 0.77
C HIS A 117 -2.29 13.16 1.47
N GLN A 118 -3.19 13.62 2.35
CA GLN A 118 -4.20 12.77 3.00
C GLN A 118 -5.19 12.16 1.99
N GLN A 119 -5.64 12.93 1.01
CA GLN A 119 -6.55 12.47 -0.04
C GLN A 119 -5.89 11.44 -0.97
N PHE A 120 -4.60 11.63 -1.30
CA PHE A 120 -3.83 10.65 -2.06
C PHE A 120 -3.71 9.35 -1.27
N TRP A 121 -3.32 9.43 0.01
CA TRP A 121 -3.23 8.27 0.89
C TRP A 121 -4.53 7.48 0.93
N LYS A 122 -5.68 8.12 1.16
CA LYS A 122 -6.98 7.44 1.25
C LYS A 122 -7.27 6.61 -0.02
N ARG A 123 -7.06 7.20 -1.19
CA ARG A 123 -7.29 6.55 -2.48
C ARG A 123 -6.30 5.42 -2.74
N TRP A 124 -5.01 5.67 -2.52
CA TRP A 124 -3.95 4.66 -2.70
C TRP A 124 -4.09 3.49 -1.75
N HIS A 125 -4.34 3.75 -0.47
CA HIS A 125 -4.57 2.75 0.55
C HIS A 125 -5.73 1.83 0.16
N GLU A 126 -6.86 2.39 -0.28
CA GLU A 126 -7.99 1.60 -0.74
C GLU A 126 -7.66 0.76 -1.98
N GLU A 127 -7.02 1.36 -3.00
CA GLU A 127 -6.65 0.65 -4.22
C GLU A 127 -5.69 -0.50 -3.93
N TYR A 128 -4.66 -0.25 -3.13
CA TYR A 128 -3.69 -1.27 -2.75
C TYR A 128 -4.32 -2.41 -1.93
N LEU A 129 -5.21 -2.11 -0.99
CA LEU A 129 -5.95 -3.17 -0.28
C LEU A 129 -6.85 -3.96 -1.24
N HIS A 130 -7.39 -3.32 -2.27
CA HIS A 130 -8.17 -4.01 -3.29
C HIS A 130 -7.30 -4.94 -4.15
N THR A 131 -6.06 -4.58 -4.49
CA THR A 131 -5.16 -5.48 -5.23
C THR A 131 -4.83 -6.74 -4.44
N LEU A 132 -4.64 -6.64 -3.12
CA LEU A 132 -4.43 -7.80 -2.23
C LEU A 132 -5.66 -8.72 -2.11
N GLN A 133 -6.85 -8.22 -2.40
CA GLN A 133 -8.10 -8.99 -2.32
C GLN A 133 -8.56 -9.55 -3.67
N GLN A 134 -7.84 -9.28 -4.77
CA GLN A 134 -8.24 -9.79 -6.09
C GLN A 134 -8.22 -11.32 -6.11
N ARG A 135 -9.39 -11.91 -6.38
CA ARG A 135 -9.51 -13.37 -6.55
C ARG A 135 -9.36 -13.70 -8.03
N PRO A 136 -8.47 -14.63 -8.41
CA PRO A 136 -8.42 -15.08 -9.79
C PRO A 136 -9.76 -15.75 -10.13
N LYS A 137 -10.41 -15.26 -11.19
CA LYS A 137 -11.60 -15.89 -11.77
C LYS A 137 -11.12 -17.23 -12.35
N TRP A 138 -11.71 -18.35 -11.92
CA TRP A 138 -11.51 -19.72 -12.41
C TRP A 138 -10.41 -20.60 -11.79
N LEU A 139 -9.68 -20.14 -10.77
CA LEU A 139 -8.83 -21.03 -9.96
C LEU A 139 -9.50 -21.34 -8.61
N LYS A 140 -9.04 -22.43 -7.99
CA LYS A 140 -9.53 -23.08 -6.75
C LYS A 140 -10.08 -22.07 -5.72
N PRO A 141 -11.05 -22.45 -4.87
CA PRO A 141 -11.55 -21.57 -3.81
C PRO A 141 -10.35 -20.94 -3.08
N ALA A 142 -10.20 -19.62 -3.28
CA ALA A 142 -9.03 -18.84 -2.88
C ALA A 142 -8.61 -19.19 -1.45
N ASP A 143 -7.30 -19.35 -1.23
CA ASP A 143 -6.70 -19.70 0.06
C ASP A 143 -7.43 -18.99 1.19
N ALA A 144 -8.21 -19.77 1.94
CA ALA A 144 -8.99 -19.23 3.03
C ALA A 144 -8.00 -18.67 4.05
N ILE A 145 -8.15 -17.39 4.40
CA ILE A 145 -7.45 -16.74 5.50
C ILE A 145 -7.41 -17.74 6.67
N SER A 146 -6.20 -18.10 7.12
CA SER A 146 -5.99 -19.15 8.11
C SER A 146 -5.50 -18.55 9.43
N LYS A 147 -5.54 -19.35 10.50
CA LYS A 147 -4.95 -18.97 11.77
C LYS A 147 -3.45 -18.73 11.55
N GLY A 148 -2.95 -17.60 12.04
CA GLY A 148 -1.56 -17.17 11.91
C GLY A 148 -1.27 -16.31 10.67
N THR A 149 -2.22 -16.11 9.75
CA THR A 149 -2.02 -15.20 8.62
C THR A 149 -1.89 -13.76 9.11
N LEU A 150 -0.83 -13.07 8.66
CA LEU A 150 -0.68 -11.63 8.86
C LEU A 150 -1.53 -10.89 7.82
N VAL A 151 -2.40 -10.00 8.30
CA VAL A 151 -3.38 -9.29 7.48
C VAL A 151 -3.31 -7.79 7.71
N LEU A 152 -3.58 -7.02 6.65
CA LEU A 152 -3.90 -5.61 6.75
C LEU A 152 -5.39 -5.44 7.05
N LEU A 153 -5.71 -4.54 7.98
CA LEU A 153 -7.08 -4.22 8.34
C LEU A 153 -7.54 -3.03 7.50
N LYS A 154 -8.65 -3.20 6.78
CA LYS A 154 -9.31 -2.09 6.08
C LYS A 154 -9.98 -1.18 7.11
N THR A 155 -9.23 -0.22 7.63
CA THR A 155 -9.74 0.84 8.52
C THR A 155 -10.09 2.09 7.74
N GLU A 156 -11.22 2.68 8.09
CA GLU A 156 -11.62 3.99 7.59
C GLU A 156 -10.75 5.06 8.28
N ASN A 157 -10.24 6.03 7.51
CA ASN A 157 -9.50 7.20 7.98
C ASN A 157 -8.19 6.91 8.73
N ALA A 158 -7.42 5.90 8.33
CA ALA A 158 -6.05 5.77 8.81
C ALA A 158 -5.20 6.98 8.35
N PRO A 159 -4.31 7.53 9.19
CA PRO A 159 -3.40 8.58 8.77
C PRO A 159 -2.39 8.05 7.72
N PRO A 160 -1.78 8.94 6.92
CA PRO A 160 -0.77 8.53 5.94
C PRO A 160 0.32 7.63 6.51
N LEU A 161 0.72 6.62 5.73
CA LEU A 161 1.72 5.60 6.06
C LEU A 161 1.31 4.63 7.20
N ALA A 162 0.17 4.85 7.86
CA ALA A 162 -0.29 4.01 8.96
C ALA A 162 -1.08 2.79 8.43
N TRP A 163 -0.36 1.76 8.02
CA TRP A 163 -0.94 0.47 7.67
C TRP A 163 -1.33 -0.29 8.94
N ARG A 164 -2.63 -0.40 9.23
CA ARG A 164 -3.10 -1.17 10.38
C ARG A 164 -2.93 -2.66 10.10
N ARG A 165 -2.17 -3.32 10.96
CA ARG A 165 -1.79 -4.73 10.82
C ARG A 165 -2.38 -5.56 11.95
N GLY A 166 -2.58 -6.84 11.68
CA GLY A 166 -2.92 -7.79 12.71
C GLY A 166 -2.74 -9.23 12.26
N ARG A 167 -2.72 -10.15 13.21
CA ARG A 167 -2.56 -11.58 12.96
C ARG A 167 -3.82 -12.32 13.34
N VAL A 168 -4.27 -13.20 12.46
CA VAL A 168 -5.49 -13.98 12.68
C VAL A 168 -5.25 -14.99 13.79
N GLU A 169 -5.98 -14.87 14.88
CA GLU A 169 -5.84 -15.74 16.05
C GLU A 169 -6.86 -16.89 16.02
N GLU A 170 -8.07 -16.59 15.55
CA GLU A 170 -9.16 -17.56 15.47
C GLU A 170 -10.12 -17.21 14.33
N LEU A 171 -10.66 -18.25 13.68
CA LEU A 171 -11.72 -18.13 12.68
C LEU A 171 -13.03 -18.60 13.28
N HIS A 172 -14.10 -17.84 13.06
CA HIS A 172 -15.44 -18.15 13.57
C HIS A 172 -16.33 -18.67 12.44
N PRO A 173 -16.46 -20.01 12.28
CA PRO A 173 -17.33 -20.60 11.27
C PRO A 173 -18.81 -20.37 11.59
N GLY A 174 -19.58 -19.94 10.59
CA GLY A 174 -21.03 -19.84 10.71
C GLY A 174 -21.74 -21.20 10.58
N ARG A 175 -23.08 -21.17 10.58
CA ARG A 175 -23.96 -22.36 10.47
C ARG A 175 -23.66 -23.27 9.27
N GLY A 176 -22.99 -22.75 8.23
CA GLY A 176 -22.55 -23.48 7.03
C GLY A 176 -21.06 -23.88 6.98
N ARG A 177 -20.33 -23.88 8.12
CA ARG A 177 -18.88 -24.13 8.22
C ARG A 177 -17.96 -23.17 7.45
N VAL A 178 -18.51 -22.12 6.84
CA VAL A 178 -17.75 -21.05 6.21
C VAL A 178 -17.48 -19.95 7.24
N ALA A 179 -16.20 -19.67 7.50
CA ALA A 179 -15.80 -18.55 8.35
C ALA A 179 -16.08 -17.22 7.65
N ARG A 180 -16.82 -16.33 8.34
CA ARG A 180 -17.10 -14.96 7.88
C ARG A 180 -16.52 -13.90 8.80
N VAL A 181 -16.13 -14.30 10.01
CA VAL A 181 -15.55 -13.44 11.05
C VAL A 181 -14.29 -14.11 11.58
N ALA A 182 -13.30 -13.30 11.94
CA ALA A 182 -12.07 -13.74 12.58
C ALA A 182 -11.74 -12.86 13.79
N THR A 183 -11.16 -13.45 14.84
CA THR A 183 -10.45 -12.71 15.88
C THR A 183 -9.06 -12.40 15.38
N VAL A 184 -8.68 -11.13 15.40
CA VAL A 184 -7.39 -10.64 14.93
C VAL A 184 -6.68 -9.93 16.07
N ARG A 185 -5.43 -10.31 16.32
CA ARG A 185 -4.53 -9.67 17.25
C ARG A 185 -3.84 -8.49 16.58
N THR A 186 -3.99 -7.30 17.14
CA THR A 186 -3.34 -6.07 16.72
C THR A 186 -2.40 -5.57 17.81
N ALA A 187 -1.59 -4.55 17.53
CA ALA A 187 -0.76 -3.90 18.53
C ALA A 187 -1.57 -3.32 19.70
N ASP A 188 -2.81 -2.91 19.44
CA ASP A 188 -3.71 -2.31 20.44
C ASP A 188 -4.57 -3.34 21.20
N GLY A 189 -4.44 -4.62 20.87
CA GLY A 189 -5.24 -5.71 21.45
C GLY A 189 -6.03 -6.53 20.43
N LEU A 190 -7.01 -7.29 20.93
CA LEU A 190 -7.82 -8.22 20.14
C LEU A 190 -9.05 -7.54 19.55
N LEU A 191 -9.30 -7.77 18.27
CA LEU A 191 -10.46 -7.24 17.54
C LEU A 191 -11.16 -8.36 16.76
N SER A 192 -12.48 -8.40 16.83
CA SER A 192 -13.29 -9.23 15.94
C SER A 192 -13.60 -8.47 14.65
N ARG A 193 -13.28 -9.05 13.49
CA ARG A 193 -13.47 -8.41 12.18
C ARG A 193 -14.05 -9.36 11.13
N PRO A 194 -14.95 -8.88 10.25
CA PRO A 194 -15.36 -9.63 9.08
C PRO A 194 -14.18 -9.92 8.15
N LEU A 195 -14.13 -11.11 7.55
CA LEU A 195 -13.04 -11.48 6.62
C LEU A 195 -12.91 -10.52 5.43
N VAL A 196 -14.00 -9.89 5.00
CA VAL A 196 -14.00 -8.90 3.91
C VAL A 196 -13.22 -7.61 4.24
N LYS A 197 -12.99 -7.34 5.52
CA LYS A 197 -12.17 -6.20 5.99
C LYS A 197 -10.73 -6.60 6.27
N LEU A 198 -10.36 -7.85 6.02
CA LEU A 198 -9.00 -8.38 6.19
C LEU A 198 -8.38 -8.61 4.82
N CYS A 199 -7.17 -8.09 4.62
CA CYS A 199 -6.41 -8.24 3.38
C CYS A 199 -5.14 -9.04 3.71
N PRO A 200 -5.08 -10.34 3.37
CA PRO A 200 -3.91 -11.15 3.69
C PRO A 200 -2.69 -10.67 2.92
N LEU A 201 -1.55 -10.60 3.62
CA LEU A 201 -0.27 -10.42 2.94
C LEU A 201 0.19 -11.74 2.34
N PRO A 202 0.86 -11.72 1.17
CA PRO A 202 1.46 -12.91 0.61
C PRO A 202 2.53 -13.44 1.60
N MET A 203 2.39 -14.70 1.99
CA MET A 203 3.36 -15.43 2.80
C MET A 203 4.19 -16.31 1.85
N ASP A 204 5.49 -16.41 2.07
CA ASP A 204 6.33 -17.36 1.35
C ASP A 204 5.82 -18.79 1.56
N GLY A 205 5.34 -19.41 0.49
CA GLY A 205 4.81 -20.78 0.53
C GLY A 205 3.92 -21.20 -0.65
N SER A 206 3.38 -20.27 -1.45
CA SER A 206 2.75 -20.63 -2.72
C SER A 206 3.48 -19.93 -3.89
N PRO A 207 4.13 -20.69 -4.79
CA PRO A 207 4.88 -20.13 -5.93
C PRO A 207 3.99 -19.43 -6.99
N GLU A 208 2.70 -19.26 -6.72
CA GLU A 208 1.73 -18.68 -7.65
C GLU A 208 1.56 -17.16 -7.49
N GLY A 209 1.99 -16.57 -6.37
CA GLY A 209 1.80 -15.13 -6.10
C GLY A 209 2.83 -14.18 -6.73
N LEU A 210 3.96 -14.70 -7.20
CA LEU A 210 5.06 -13.89 -7.77
C LEU A 210 5.26 -14.12 -9.27
N ALA A 211 4.47 -14.99 -9.89
CA ALA A 211 4.62 -15.41 -11.30
C ALA A 211 3.53 -14.88 -12.24
N GLN A 212 2.64 -14.00 -11.78
CA GLN A 212 1.60 -13.40 -12.63
C GLN A 212 1.42 -11.91 -12.34
N THR A 213 2.44 -11.12 -12.65
CA THR A 213 2.32 -9.67 -12.90
C THR A 213 3.31 -9.26 -13.97
#